data_AF-A0A2X1Y413-F1
#
_entry.id   AF-A0A2X1Y413-F1
#
_cell.length_a   1.000
_cell.length_b   1.000
_cell.length_c   1.000
_cell.angle_alpha   90.00
_cell.angle_beta   90.00
_cell.angle_gamma   90.00
#
_symmetry.space_group_name_H-M   'P 1'
#
loop_
_entity.id
_entity.type
_entity.pdbx_description
1 polymer ?
#
loop_
_entity_poly.entity_id
_entity_poly.type
_entity_poly.pdbx_seq_one_letter_code
_entity_poly.pdbx_strand_id
1 'polypeptide(L)'
;MIPNYEPIDLEFEGSHLEKKICKILMVWYHRLKGQPRIENEIDFVNLYELYSDLCEKDLEIILEDYKTIVEKVVSGNAHKLSESDTKYLGACTKGTTAKKSLQPQYYNPDIPAKRRAFSFKQSYMTYVLNSYVKPGLMSYDSIFGKEDLKEGNFDSQVISKINKYKGFSVKELCTIFNLPTDNTSKQINKTLVNRILGVHTENSEEFEKASIVIKTIRLQKNGKPKESMSFPKVNIKDFVQQDFESSYEYEFFETTRFLFVVFKENKNGEYALAGSKFWNMPIDELETTGQNEWNAYKEKFINGVKFSLSRQKDGKQIVKNDLPKKTDTKIFHMRPHASKSAYVINGRRYGNGKDSDMDELPNGDKMTSQCFWLNNDYIAKIVSDI
;
A
#
# COMPACT_ATOMS: atom_id res chain seq x y z
N MET A 1 -16.11 -6.01 17.39
CA MET A 1 -14.70 -6.08 17.81
C MET A 1 -14.23 -7.49 17.54
N ILE A 2 -12.97 -7.66 17.17
CA ILE A 2 -12.34 -8.98 17.19
C ILE A 2 -12.08 -9.30 18.67
N PRO A 3 -12.51 -10.47 19.18
CA PRO A 3 -12.42 -10.76 20.61
C PRO A 3 -10.97 -10.95 21.06
N ASN A 4 -10.65 -10.40 22.23
CA ASN A 4 -9.33 -10.48 22.86
C ASN A 4 -9.28 -11.49 24.01
N TYR A 5 -10.40 -11.69 24.70
CA TYR A 5 -10.48 -12.42 25.98
C TYR A 5 -11.37 -13.67 25.92
N GLU A 6 -11.96 -13.93 24.76
CA GLU A 6 -12.91 -15.02 24.52
C GLU A 6 -12.63 -15.61 23.13
N PRO A 7 -13.08 -16.84 22.85
CA PRO A 7 -12.91 -17.43 21.53
C PRO A 7 -13.62 -16.60 20.45
N ILE A 8 -13.06 -16.64 19.23
CA ILE A 8 -13.68 -16.06 18.04
C ILE A 8 -14.59 -17.09 17.38
N ASP A 9 -15.70 -16.63 16.80
CA ASP A 9 -16.57 -17.49 15.98
C ASP A 9 -15.75 -18.02 14.78
N LEU A 10 -15.65 -19.34 14.65
CA LEU A 10 -14.80 -19.96 13.62
C LEU A 10 -15.40 -19.84 12.22
N GLU A 11 -16.71 -20.04 12.13
CA GLU A 11 -17.47 -19.93 10.89
C GLU A 11 -18.09 -18.54 10.77
N PHE A 12 -18.24 -18.05 9.54
CA PHE A 12 -18.93 -16.78 9.30
C PHE A 12 -20.44 -16.92 9.53
N GLU A 13 -21.03 -18.02 9.07
CA GLU A 13 -22.45 -18.32 9.23
C GLU A 13 -22.81 -18.52 10.71
N GLY A 14 -23.84 -17.81 11.18
CA GLY A 14 -24.27 -17.75 12.57
C GLY A 14 -23.42 -16.84 13.46
N SER A 15 -22.29 -16.32 12.97
CA SER A 15 -21.36 -15.51 13.75
C SER A 15 -21.99 -14.21 14.23
N HIS A 16 -21.41 -13.66 15.29
CA HIS A 16 -21.80 -12.34 15.76
C HIS A 16 -21.46 -11.22 14.75
N LEU A 17 -20.45 -11.42 13.90
CA LEU A 17 -20.14 -10.47 12.82
C LEU A 17 -21.25 -10.46 11.78
N GLU A 18 -21.63 -11.62 11.23
CA GLU A 18 -22.66 -11.75 10.20
C GLU A 18 -23.95 -11.05 10.64
N LYS A 19 -24.45 -11.36 11.84
CA LYS A 19 -25.67 -10.75 12.41
C LYS A 19 -25.63 -9.22 12.43
N LYS A 20 -24.44 -8.63 12.53
CA LYS A 20 -24.24 -7.17 12.56
C LYS A 20 -24.10 -6.53 11.19
N ILE A 21 -23.60 -7.28 10.20
CA ILE A 21 -23.28 -6.72 8.89
C ILE A 21 -24.20 -7.20 7.77
N CYS A 22 -25.05 -8.21 8.03
CA CYS A 22 -25.94 -8.77 7.02
C CYS A 22 -26.93 -7.74 6.47
N LYS A 23 -27.37 -6.78 7.30
CA LYS A 23 -28.19 -5.62 6.91
C LYS A 23 -27.75 -4.36 7.65
N ILE A 24 -27.38 -3.33 6.92
CA ILE A 24 -26.90 -2.05 7.47
C ILE A 24 -27.62 -0.89 6.78
N LEU A 25 -28.27 -0.01 7.55
CA LEU A 25 -28.72 1.28 7.02
C LEU A 25 -27.51 2.22 6.95
N MET A 26 -27.06 2.51 5.74
CA MET A 26 -25.96 3.42 5.48
C MET A 26 -26.49 4.84 5.26
N VAL A 27 -25.92 5.79 5.98
CA VAL A 27 -26.23 7.23 5.88
C VAL A 27 -24.95 7.95 5.47
N TRP A 28 -24.92 8.45 4.24
CA TRP A 28 -23.78 9.12 3.65
C TRP A 28 -23.96 10.63 3.78
N TYR A 29 -22.97 11.31 4.36
CA TYR A 29 -23.00 12.74 4.55
C TYR A 29 -21.71 13.39 4.04
N HIS A 30 -21.84 14.59 3.47
CA HIS A 30 -20.70 15.35 2.99
C HIS A 30 -20.04 16.08 4.16
N ARG A 31 -18.81 15.69 4.50
CA ARG A 31 -18.05 16.32 5.59
C ARG A 31 -17.25 17.53 5.08
N LEU A 32 -17.62 18.72 5.55
CA LEU A 32 -16.84 19.94 5.33
C LEU A 32 -15.94 20.24 6.53
N LYS A 33 -14.62 20.32 6.30
CA LYS A 33 -13.63 20.56 7.36
C LYS A 33 -13.82 21.99 7.91
N GLY A 34 -14.03 22.10 9.22
CA GLY A 34 -14.25 23.37 9.92
C GLY A 34 -15.72 23.69 10.21
N GLN A 35 -16.66 22.93 9.63
CA GLN A 35 -18.09 23.06 9.89
C GLN A 35 -18.54 22.21 11.09
N PRO A 36 -19.51 22.69 11.91
CA PRO A 36 -20.15 21.88 12.94
C PRO A 36 -20.78 20.60 12.36
N ARG A 37 -20.65 19.49 13.10
CA ARG A 37 -21.09 18.17 12.60
C ARG A 37 -22.58 18.10 12.29
N ILE A 38 -23.40 18.82 13.06
CA ILE A 38 -24.86 18.86 12.92
C ILE A 38 -25.32 19.60 11.67
N GLU A 39 -24.43 20.34 11.02
CA GLU A 39 -24.73 21.08 9.79
C GLU A 39 -24.32 20.31 8.53
N ASN A 40 -23.67 19.15 8.65
CA ASN A 40 -23.32 18.37 7.47
C ASN A 40 -24.59 17.83 6.81
N GLU A 41 -24.67 17.97 5.49
CA GLU A 41 -25.78 17.47 4.69
C GLU A 41 -25.68 15.96 4.50
N ILE A 42 -26.82 15.27 4.63
CA ILE A 42 -26.95 13.85 4.27
C ILE A 42 -27.30 13.80 2.79
N ASP A 43 -26.37 13.29 1.98
CA ASP A 43 -26.55 13.22 0.53
C ASP A 43 -27.35 11.98 0.12
N PHE A 44 -27.10 10.85 0.80
CA PHE A 44 -27.70 9.55 0.46
C PHE A 44 -28.02 8.72 1.68
N VAL A 45 -29.09 7.94 1.58
CA VAL A 45 -29.44 6.89 2.53
C VAL A 45 -29.77 5.63 1.74
N ASN A 46 -29.15 4.50 2.08
CA ASN A 46 -29.41 3.23 1.43
C ASN A 46 -29.34 2.07 2.42
N LEU A 47 -30.06 1.01 2.12
CA LEU A 47 -29.91 -0.27 2.82
C LEU A 47 -28.83 -1.08 2.11
N TYR A 48 -27.78 -1.45 2.84
CA TYR A 48 -26.79 -2.43 2.42
C TYR A 48 -27.24 -3.81 2.91
N GLU A 49 -27.34 -4.77 2.00
CA GLU A 49 -27.70 -6.15 2.31
C GLU A 49 -26.63 -7.09 1.76
N LEU A 50 -25.90 -7.76 2.67
CA LEU A 50 -24.76 -8.61 2.34
C LEU A 50 -25.15 -9.77 1.40
N TYR A 51 -26.35 -10.32 1.58
CA TYR A 51 -26.88 -11.45 0.81
C TYR A 51 -27.69 -11.05 -0.43
N SER A 52 -27.61 -9.79 -0.85
CA SER A 52 -28.27 -9.34 -2.08
C SER A 52 -27.48 -9.73 -3.33
N ASP A 53 -28.16 -9.83 -4.47
CA ASP A 53 -27.53 -10.10 -5.78
C ASP A 53 -26.44 -9.07 -6.15
N LEU A 54 -26.52 -7.86 -5.60
CA LEU A 54 -25.51 -6.80 -5.76
C LEU A 54 -24.19 -7.16 -5.09
N CYS A 55 -24.25 -7.87 -3.96
CA CYS A 55 -23.08 -8.23 -3.17
C CYS A 55 -22.62 -9.67 -3.38
N GLU A 56 -23.24 -10.44 -4.28
CA GLU A 56 -22.95 -11.87 -4.48
C GLU A 56 -21.46 -12.15 -4.69
N LYS A 57 -20.79 -11.38 -5.58
CA LYS A 57 -19.34 -11.49 -5.80
C LYS A 57 -18.51 -11.03 -4.60
N ASP A 58 -19.02 -10.05 -3.86
CA ASP A 58 -18.33 -9.48 -2.71
C ASP A 58 -18.40 -10.41 -1.51
N LEU A 59 -19.50 -11.15 -1.36
CA LEU A 59 -19.72 -12.10 -0.28
C LEU A 59 -18.63 -13.16 -0.26
N GLU A 60 -18.32 -13.79 -1.40
CA GLU A 60 -17.26 -14.81 -1.49
C GLU A 60 -15.90 -14.28 -0.99
N ILE A 61 -15.57 -13.05 -1.34
CA ILE A 61 -14.33 -12.39 -0.91
C ILE A 61 -14.37 -12.03 0.58
N ILE A 62 -15.52 -11.57 1.08
CA ILE A 62 -15.73 -11.27 2.51
C ILE A 62 -15.61 -12.54 3.36
N LEU A 63 -16.13 -13.68 2.88
CA LEU A 63 -16.00 -14.98 3.54
C LEU A 63 -14.54 -15.43 3.60
N GLU A 64 -13.80 -15.30 2.49
CA GLU A 64 -12.35 -15.60 2.44
C GLU A 64 -11.55 -14.71 3.40
N ASP A 65 -11.88 -13.42 3.47
CA ASP A 65 -11.25 -12.47 4.37
C ASP A 65 -11.55 -12.76 5.84
N TYR A 66 -12.81 -13.09 6.16
CA TYR A 66 -13.19 -13.48 7.51
C TYR A 66 -12.38 -14.70 7.98
N LYS A 67 -12.32 -15.72 7.13
CA LYS A 67 -11.52 -16.94 7.38
C LYS A 67 -10.04 -16.59 7.60
N THR A 68 -9.46 -15.74 6.76
CA THR A 68 -8.06 -15.29 6.89
C THR A 68 -7.80 -14.63 8.26
N ILE A 69 -8.71 -13.75 8.71
CA ILE A 69 -8.61 -13.09 10.01
C ILE A 69 -8.73 -14.11 11.14
N VAL A 70 -9.74 -14.99 11.10
CA VAL A 70 -9.99 -16.03 12.11
C VAL A 70 -8.78 -16.95 12.24
N GLU A 71 -8.25 -17.48 11.14
CA GLU A 71 -7.08 -18.37 11.15
C GLU A 71 -5.85 -17.72 11.79
N LYS A 72 -5.62 -16.44 11.49
CA LYS A 72 -4.50 -15.69 12.07
C LYS A 72 -4.69 -15.41 13.57
N VAL A 73 -5.92 -15.18 14.02
CA VAL A 73 -6.26 -15.05 15.45
C VAL A 73 -6.09 -16.39 16.18
N VAL A 74 -6.72 -17.45 15.67
CA VAL A 74 -6.76 -18.78 16.30
C VAL A 74 -5.37 -19.42 16.36
N SER A 75 -4.49 -19.14 15.39
CA SER A 75 -3.09 -19.57 15.40
C SER A 75 -2.20 -18.78 16.39
N GLY A 76 -2.77 -17.90 17.21
CA GLY A 76 -2.02 -17.12 18.21
C GLY A 76 -1.21 -15.96 17.62
N ASN A 77 -1.51 -15.56 16.38
CA ASN A 77 -0.82 -14.51 15.63
C ASN A 77 -1.64 -13.22 15.50
N ALA A 78 -2.56 -12.94 16.43
CA ALA A 78 -3.38 -11.72 16.36
C ALA A 78 -2.54 -10.43 16.42
N HIS A 79 -1.37 -10.48 17.08
CA HIS A 79 -0.40 -9.38 17.11
C HIS A 79 0.24 -9.09 15.75
N LYS A 80 0.15 -10.02 14.79
CA LYS A 80 0.64 -9.85 13.41
C LYS A 80 -0.45 -9.47 12.42
N LEU A 81 -1.71 -9.31 12.86
CA LEU A 81 -2.78 -8.85 11.98
C LEU A 81 -2.49 -7.45 11.46
N SER A 82 -2.85 -7.19 10.21
CA SER A 82 -2.96 -5.87 9.58
C SER A 82 -4.22 -5.81 8.72
N GLU A 83 -4.67 -4.60 8.38
CA GLU A 83 -5.79 -4.43 7.45
C GLU A 83 -5.43 -4.91 6.01
N SER A 84 -4.15 -4.89 5.65
CA SER A 84 -3.64 -5.37 4.35
C SER A 84 -3.63 -6.90 4.18
N ASP A 85 -3.85 -7.67 5.26
CA ASP A 85 -3.93 -9.14 5.20
C ASP A 85 -5.11 -9.65 4.37
N THR A 86 -6.16 -8.83 4.23
CA THR A 86 -7.42 -9.18 3.57
C THR A 86 -7.76 -8.20 2.43
N LYS A 87 -8.93 -8.34 1.81
CA LYS A 87 -9.36 -7.60 0.61
C LYS A 87 -10.44 -6.58 0.95
N TYR A 88 -11.66 -6.99 1.29
CA TYR A 88 -12.82 -6.12 1.53
C TYR A 88 -13.15 -5.99 3.02
N LEU A 89 -13.03 -7.08 3.77
CA LEU A 89 -13.22 -7.11 5.22
C LEU A 89 -11.86 -7.03 5.93
N GLY A 90 -11.55 -5.86 6.48
CA GLY A 90 -10.33 -5.57 7.23
C GLY A 90 -10.43 -5.85 8.73
N ALA A 91 -9.28 -5.81 9.38
CA ALA A 91 -9.14 -5.85 10.83
C ALA A 91 -8.50 -4.55 11.35
N CYS A 92 -9.20 -3.40 11.29
CA CYS A 92 -8.60 -2.11 11.66
C CYS A 92 -8.27 -1.98 13.15
N THR A 93 -7.22 -1.21 13.47
CA THR A 93 -6.84 -0.97 14.88
C THR A 93 -7.85 -0.09 15.61
N LYS A 94 -7.98 -0.30 16.93
CA LYS A 94 -8.79 0.53 17.83
C LYS A 94 -7.99 0.97 19.05
N GLY A 95 -7.83 2.28 19.20
CA GLY A 95 -7.18 2.92 20.33
C GLY A 95 -6.54 4.24 19.92
N THR A 96 -6.44 5.18 20.84
CA THR A 96 -5.86 6.51 20.55
C THR A 96 -4.34 6.52 20.50
N THR A 97 -3.68 5.47 21.04
CA THR A 97 -2.21 5.29 21.02
C THR A 97 -1.89 3.81 21.00
N ALA A 98 -0.72 3.42 20.47
CA ALA A 98 -0.26 2.04 20.43
C ALA A 98 -0.24 1.37 21.81
N LYS A 99 0.27 2.08 22.84
CA LYS A 99 0.31 1.55 24.21
C LYS A 99 -1.08 1.29 24.80
N LYS A 100 -2.07 2.13 24.48
CA LYS A 100 -3.45 1.98 24.97
C LYS A 100 -4.25 0.94 24.16
N SER A 101 -3.77 0.54 22.98
CA SER A 101 -4.45 -0.46 22.16
C SER A 101 -3.97 -1.89 22.44
N LEU A 102 -2.80 -2.09 23.04
CA LEU A 102 -2.33 -3.43 23.41
C LEU A 102 -3.28 -4.09 24.43
N GLN A 103 -3.68 -5.32 24.13
CA GLN A 103 -4.53 -6.18 24.95
C GLN A 103 -3.96 -7.60 24.93
N PRO A 104 -4.24 -8.43 25.94
CA PRO A 104 -4.06 -9.88 25.82
C PRO A 104 -4.78 -10.44 24.59
N GLN A 105 -4.29 -11.58 24.08
CA GLN A 105 -4.99 -12.37 23.07
C GLN A 105 -5.31 -13.75 23.64
N TYR A 106 -6.54 -14.23 23.41
CA TYR A 106 -7.04 -15.48 23.98
C TYR A 106 -6.22 -16.71 23.58
N TYR A 107 -5.78 -16.78 22.32
CA TYR A 107 -5.07 -17.94 21.75
C TYR A 107 -3.54 -17.91 21.93
N ASN A 108 -2.97 -16.85 22.49
CA ASN A 108 -1.53 -16.76 22.80
C ASN A 108 -1.30 -15.73 23.92
N PRO A 109 -1.37 -16.14 25.20
CA PRO A 109 -1.32 -15.23 26.34
C PRO A 109 0.04 -14.54 26.54
N ASP A 110 1.11 -15.04 25.91
CA ASP A 110 2.48 -14.55 26.12
C ASP A 110 2.77 -13.25 25.35
N ILE A 111 2.06 -13.02 24.24
CA ILE A 111 2.29 -11.87 23.35
C ILE A 111 1.02 -11.03 23.28
N PRO A 112 1.01 -9.77 23.74
CA PRO A 112 -0.16 -8.90 23.57
C PRO A 112 -0.33 -8.48 22.11
N ALA A 113 -1.57 -8.22 21.71
CA ALA A 113 -1.94 -7.76 20.38
C ALA A 113 -2.64 -6.40 20.45
N LYS A 114 -2.49 -5.58 19.40
CA LYS A 114 -3.31 -4.37 19.26
C LYS A 114 -4.78 -4.77 19.14
N ARG A 115 -5.65 -4.10 19.90
CA ARG A 115 -7.10 -4.27 19.81
C ARG A 115 -7.55 -3.90 18.40
N ARG A 116 -8.29 -4.80 17.76
CA ARG A 116 -8.79 -4.62 16.38
C ARG A 116 -10.30 -4.82 16.29
N ALA A 117 -10.89 -4.25 15.25
CA ALA A 117 -12.29 -4.44 14.90
C ALA A 117 -12.37 -4.92 13.45
N PHE A 118 -13.37 -5.74 13.15
CA PHE A 118 -13.79 -5.93 11.78
C PHE A 118 -14.25 -4.59 11.18
N SER A 119 -13.79 -4.29 9.97
CA SER A 119 -14.15 -3.10 9.20
C SER A 119 -14.36 -3.47 7.74
N PHE A 120 -15.31 -2.84 7.07
CA PHE A 120 -15.22 -2.75 5.62
C PHE A 120 -14.13 -1.74 5.26
N LYS A 121 -13.24 -2.11 4.35
CA LYS A 121 -12.16 -1.21 3.91
C LYS A 121 -12.73 0.06 3.30
N GLN A 122 -12.02 1.17 3.48
CA GLN A 122 -12.43 2.47 2.92
C GLN A 122 -12.58 2.41 1.39
N SER A 123 -11.71 1.66 0.72
CA SER A 123 -11.75 1.43 -0.73
C SER A 123 -13.03 0.72 -1.16
N TYR A 124 -13.44 -0.32 -0.42
CA TYR A 124 -14.70 -1.03 -0.64
C TYR A 124 -15.92 -0.11 -0.43
N MET A 125 -15.92 0.68 0.66
CA MET A 125 -17.00 1.64 0.93
C MET A 125 -17.09 2.76 -0.11
N THR A 126 -15.94 3.20 -0.64
CA THR A 126 -15.87 4.16 -1.75
C THR A 126 -16.50 3.58 -3.01
N TYR A 127 -16.25 2.30 -3.31
CA TYR A 127 -16.89 1.61 -4.41
C TYR A 127 -18.41 1.49 -4.20
N VAL A 128 -18.85 1.05 -3.01
CA VAL A 128 -20.29 0.93 -2.67
C VAL A 128 -21.02 2.26 -2.91
N LEU A 129 -20.46 3.38 -2.46
CA LEU A 129 -21.04 4.71 -2.70
C LEU A 129 -21.14 5.04 -4.20
N ASN A 130 -20.06 4.85 -4.96
CA ASN A 130 -19.96 5.30 -6.35
C ASN A 130 -20.56 4.33 -7.40
N SER A 131 -20.90 3.12 -6.99
CA SER A 131 -21.42 2.09 -7.90
C SER A 131 -22.79 1.56 -7.47
N TYR A 132 -23.03 1.38 -6.16
CA TYR A 132 -24.31 0.84 -5.67
C TYR A 132 -25.29 1.95 -5.26
N VAL A 133 -24.80 3.02 -4.64
CA VAL A 133 -25.65 4.12 -4.15
C VAL A 133 -25.87 5.18 -5.22
N LYS A 134 -24.81 5.59 -5.92
CA LYS A 134 -24.87 6.54 -7.03
C LYS A 134 -24.29 5.89 -8.29
N PRO A 135 -25.08 5.07 -9.01
CA PRO A 135 -24.61 4.34 -10.18
C PRO A 135 -23.98 5.25 -11.24
N GLY A 136 -22.92 4.77 -11.90
CA GLY A 136 -22.32 5.42 -13.06
C GLY A 136 -21.18 6.42 -12.77
N LEU A 137 -20.78 6.61 -11.51
CA LEU A 137 -19.60 7.42 -11.19
C LEU A 137 -18.27 6.67 -11.33
N MET A 138 -18.31 5.35 -11.12
CA MET A 138 -17.17 4.46 -11.33
C MET A 138 -17.55 3.38 -12.35
N SER A 139 -16.75 3.27 -13.41
CA SER A 139 -16.86 2.22 -14.41
C SER A 139 -15.49 1.55 -14.52
N TYR A 140 -15.38 0.37 -13.92
CA TYR A 140 -14.20 -0.48 -13.98
C TYR A 140 -14.57 -1.80 -14.64
N ASP A 141 -13.66 -2.33 -15.44
CA ASP A 141 -13.79 -3.72 -15.86
C ASP A 141 -13.57 -4.64 -14.66
N SER A 142 -14.20 -5.80 -14.69
CA SER A 142 -14.04 -6.83 -13.69
C SER A 142 -13.11 -7.92 -14.20
N ILE A 143 -12.23 -8.42 -13.31
CA ILE A 143 -11.34 -9.54 -13.64
C ILE A 143 -12.15 -10.84 -13.73
N PHE A 144 -13.21 -10.98 -12.94
CA PHE A 144 -13.93 -12.23 -12.73
C PHE A 144 -15.44 -12.09 -12.98
N GLY A 145 -16.05 -13.09 -13.60
CA GLY A 145 -17.51 -13.24 -13.59
C GLY A 145 -18.04 -13.64 -12.21
N LYS A 146 -19.37 -13.77 -12.08
CA LYS A 146 -20.01 -14.27 -10.86
C LYS A 146 -19.57 -15.71 -10.54
N GLU A 147 -19.59 -16.58 -11.55
CA GLU A 147 -19.26 -18.01 -11.38
C GLU A 147 -17.78 -18.25 -11.05
N ASP A 148 -16.88 -17.37 -11.52
CA ASP A 148 -15.43 -17.51 -11.28
C ASP A 148 -15.08 -17.46 -9.78
N LEU A 149 -15.84 -16.74 -8.95
CA LEU A 149 -15.52 -16.51 -7.53
C LEU A 149 -16.16 -17.51 -6.56
N LYS A 150 -17.11 -18.34 -7.01
CA LYS A 150 -17.82 -19.30 -6.12
C LYS A 150 -16.93 -20.37 -5.51
N GLU A 151 -15.80 -20.67 -6.15
CA GLU A 151 -14.79 -21.60 -5.63
C GLU A 151 -13.77 -20.92 -4.70
N GLY A 152 -13.92 -19.61 -4.43
CA GLY A 152 -12.98 -18.79 -3.67
C GLY A 152 -11.61 -18.68 -4.34
N ASN A 153 -10.55 -18.51 -3.54
CA ASN A 153 -9.15 -18.49 -3.98
C ASN A 153 -8.79 -17.32 -4.91
N PHE A 154 -9.34 -16.14 -4.64
CA PHE A 154 -9.13 -14.93 -5.46
C PHE A 154 -7.65 -14.73 -5.86
N ASP A 155 -6.76 -14.80 -4.86
CA ASP A 155 -5.33 -14.58 -5.07
C ASP A 155 -4.71 -15.57 -6.06
N SER A 156 -5.04 -16.86 -5.91
CA SER A 156 -4.49 -17.93 -6.76
C SER A 156 -5.03 -17.84 -8.17
N GLN A 157 -6.30 -17.42 -8.34
CA GLN A 157 -6.87 -17.21 -9.67
C GLN A 157 -6.20 -16.05 -10.42
N VAL A 158 -5.98 -14.91 -9.75
CA VAL A 158 -5.26 -13.77 -10.34
C VAL A 158 -3.83 -14.18 -10.73
N ILE A 159 -3.11 -14.85 -9.83
CA ILE A 159 -1.75 -15.34 -10.08
C ILE A 159 -1.74 -16.32 -11.26
N SER A 160 -2.72 -17.22 -11.35
CA SER A 160 -2.85 -18.19 -12.45
C SER A 160 -3.06 -17.50 -13.79
N LYS A 161 -3.94 -16.48 -13.87
CA LYS A 161 -4.13 -15.69 -15.09
C LYS A 161 -2.82 -15.06 -15.58
N ILE A 162 -2.01 -14.52 -14.66
CA ILE A 162 -0.71 -13.93 -14.99
C ILE A 162 0.30 -14.99 -15.41
N ASN A 163 0.38 -16.09 -14.67
CA ASN A 163 1.39 -17.13 -14.90
C ASN A 163 1.18 -17.92 -16.20
N LYS A 164 -0.01 -17.89 -16.81
CA LYS A 164 -0.24 -18.40 -18.18
C LYS A 164 0.70 -17.76 -19.22
N TYR A 165 1.17 -16.55 -18.95
CA TYR A 165 2.05 -15.79 -19.83
C TYR A 165 3.51 -15.77 -19.33
N LYS A 166 3.87 -16.62 -18.36
CA LYS A 166 5.24 -16.72 -17.86
C LYS A 166 6.19 -17.10 -18.99
N GLY A 167 7.34 -16.43 -19.05
CA GLY A 167 8.38 -16.63 -20.07
C GLY A 167 8.26 -15.73 -21.29
N PHE A 168 7.09 -15.13 -21.54
CA PHE A 168 6.90 -14.20 -22.65
C PHE A 168 7.63 -12.88 -22.38
N SER A 169 8.33 -12.39 -23.40
CA SER A 169 8.94 -11.06 -23.42
C SER A 169 7.88 -9.97 -23.43
N VAL A 170 8.25 -8.77 -22.96
CA VAL A 170 7.39 -7.58 -23.05
C VAL A 170 6.91 -7.34 -24.49
N LYS A 171 7.77 -7.58 -25.49
CA LYS A 171 7.42 -7.38 -26.91
C LYS A 171 6.37 -8.39 -27.38
N GLU A 172 6.53 -9.67 -27.05
CA GLU A 172 5.55 -10.70 -27.40
C GLU A 172 4.20 -10.42 -26.74
N LEU A 173 4.19 -10.01 -25.47
CA LEU A 173 2.97 -9.63 -24.77
C LEU A 173 2.29 -8.42 -25.43
N CYS A 174 3.06 -7.39 -25.81
CA CYS A 174 2.50 -6.27 -26.57
C CYS A 174 1.84 -6.74 -27.88
N THR A 175 2.46 -7.66 -28.62
CA THR A 175 1.87 -8.22 -29.83
C THR A 175 0.58 -8.99 -29.54
N ILE A 176 0.57 -9.86 -28.51
CA ILE A 176 -0.62 -10.65 -28.13
C ILE A 176 -1.81 -9.74 -27.78
N PHE A 177 -1.55 -8.66 -27.05
CA PHE A 177 -2.60 -7.74 -26.58
C PHE A 177 -2.81 -6.52 -27.50
N ASN A 178 -2.27 -6.56 -28.72
CA ASN A 178 -2.40 -5.49 -29.72
C ASN A 178 -1.99 -4.10 -29.17
N LEU A 179 -0.92 -4.04 -28.38
CA LEU A 179 -0.34 -2.81 -27.85
C LEU A 179 0.87 -2.35 -28.69
N PRO A 180 1.18 -1.04 -28.70
CA PRO A 180 2.37 -0.54 -29.38
C PRO A 180 3.65 -1.21 -28.90
N THR A 181 4.44 -1.72 -29.86
CA THR A 181 5.74 -2.35 -29.61
C THR A 181 6.90 -1.35 -29.72
N ASP A 182 6.72 -0.28 -30.49
CA ASP A 182 7.66 0.83 -30.64
C ASP A 182 7.38 1.93 -29.59
N ASN A 183 8.42 2.53 -29.01
CA ASN A 183 8.30 3.58 -27.98
C ASN A 183 7.47 3.16 -26.75
N THR A 184 7.77 1.99 -26.20
CA THR A 184 7.13 1.49 -24.98
C THR A 184 7.29 2.47 -23.82
N SER A 185 6.16 3.05 -23.39
CA SER A 185 6.14 4.00 -22.27
C SER A 185 6.65 3.33 -20.98
N LYS A 186 7.07 4.13 -20.01
CA LYS A 186 7.42 3.62 -18.66
C LYS A 186 6.28 2.84 -17.99
N GLN A 187 5.04 3.01 -18.46
CA GLN A 187 3.83 2.41 -17.90
C GLN A 187 3.38 1.14 -18.62
N ILE A 188 4.04 0.74 -19.73
CA ILE A 188 3.60 -0.38 -20.56
C ILE A 188 3.38 -1.67 -19.76
N ASN A 189 4.25 -1.95 -18.78
CA ASN A 189 4.16 -3.16 -17.98
C ASN A 189 2.88 -3.17 -17.12
N LYS A 190 2.44 -2.03 -16.59
CA LYS A 190 1.17 -1.95 -15.84
C LYS A 190 0.00 -2.22 -16.79
N THR A 191 0.00 -1.60 -17.97
CA THR A 191 -1.03 -1.84 -18.99
C THR A 191 -1.08 -3.30 -19.40
N LEU A 192 0.07 -3.95 -19.61
CA LEU A 192 0.16 -5.37 -19.92
C LEU A 192 -0.45 -6.24 -18.84
N VAL A 193 -0.16 -5.96 -17.56
CA VAL A 193 -0.78 -6.69 -16.44
C VAL A 193 -2.29 -6.57 -16.48
N ASN A 194 -2.84 -5.37 -16.67
CA ASN A 194 -4.29 -5.19 -16.80
C ASN A 194 -4.85 -6.01 -17.98
N ARG A 195 -4.21 -5.96 -19.16
CA ARG A 195 -4.66 -6.72 -20.34
C ARG A 195 -4.60 -8.23 -20.13
N ILE A 196 -3.57 -8.74 -19.46
CA ILE A 196 -3.47 -10.15 -19.05
C ILE A 196 -4.63 -10.57 -18.15
N LEU A 197 -5.08 -9.66 -17.28
CA LEU A 197 -6.23 -9.87 -16.39
C LEU A 197 -7.59 -9.67 -17.08
N GLY A 198 -7.61 -9.27 -18.37
CA GLY A 198 -8.83 -8.96 -19.11
C GLY A 198 -9.40 -7.57 -18.82
N VAL A 199 -8.60 -6.67 -18.23
CA VAL A 199 -9.00 -5.33 -17.80
C VAL A 199 -8.53 -4.30 -18.83
N HIS A 200 -9.47 -3.54 -19.37
CA HIS A 200 -9.25 -2.45 -20.33
C HIS A 200 -9.09 -1.09 -19.66
N THR A 201 -9.74 -0.89 -18.51
CA THR A 201 -9.61 0.27 -17.62
C THR A 201 -8.25 0.39 -16.91
N GLU A 202 -8.03 1.49 -16.18
CA GLU A 202 -6.77 1.73 -15.45
C GLU A 202 -6.55 0.77 -14.26
N ASN A 203 -7.64 0.24 -13.73
CA ASN A 203 -7.68 -0.76 -12.67
C ASN A 203 -8.96 -1.62 -12.80
N SER A 204 -9.08 -2.69 -12.01
CA SER A 204 -10.29 -3.51 -11.97
C SER A 204 -11.21 -3.17 -10.81
N GLU A 205 -12.48 -3.55 -10.93
CA GLU A 205 -13.46 -3.48 -9.85
C GLU A 205 -12.92 -4.09 -8.55
N GLU A 206 -12.39 -5.32 -8.61
CA GLU A 206 -11.95 -6.05 -7.44
C GLU A 206 -10.71 -5.42 -6.79
N PHE A 207 -9.79 -4.88 -7.59
CA PHE A 207 -8.60 -4.23 -7.07
C PHE A 207 -8.91 -2.86 -6.45
N GLU A 208 -9.84 -2.11 -7.04
CA GLU A 208 -10.35 -0.86 -6.46
C GLU A 208 -11.07 -1.12 -5.14
N LYS A 209 -11.93 -2.15 -5.07
CA LYS A 209 -12.56 -2.57 -3.81
C LYS A 209 -11.55 -3.00 -2.74
N ALA A 210 -10.51 -3.77 -3.13
CA ALA A 210 -9.56 -4.37 -2.20
C ALA A 210 -8.39 -3.46 -1.75
N SER A 211 -8.25 -2.27 -2.35
CA SER A 211 -7.02 -1.45 -2.22
C SER A 211 -5.76 -2.20 -2.67
N ILE A 212 -5.88 -2.96 -3.77
CA ILE A 212 -4.75 -3.69 -4.36
C ILE A 212 -3.99 -2.77 -5.32
N VAL A 213 -2.69 -2.62 -5.08
CA VAL A 213 -1.80 -1.82 -5.91
C VAL A 213 -0.90 -2.71 -6.75
N ILE A 214 -1.06 -2.64 -8.07
CA ILE A 214 -0.18 -3.33 -9.01
C ILE A 214 1.19 -2.62 -9.04
N LYS A 215 2.26 -3.38 -8.78
CA LYS A 215 3.64 -2.91 -8.93
C LYS A 215 4.44 -3.87 -9.81
N THR A 216 4.97 -3.34 -10.90
CA THR A 216 5.83 -4.11 -11.79
C THR A 216 7.28 -3.98 -11.35
N ILE A 217 7.94 -5.11 -11.15
CA ILE A 217 9.31 -5.18 -10.64
C ILE A 217 10.22 -5.66 -11.76
N ARG A 218 11.18 -4.84 -12.17
CA ARG A 218 12.15 -5.17 -13.22
C ARG A 218 13.46 -5.63 -12.59
N LEU A 219 13.71 -6.93 -12.58
CA LEU A 219 14.94 -7.52 -12.06
C LEU A 219 16.02 -7.57 -13.14
N GLN A 220 17.18 -7.02 -12.81
CA GLN A 220 18.38 -7.16 -13.63
C GLN A 220 18.93 -8.59 -13.51
N LYS A 221 19.96 -8.93 -14.31
CA LYS A 221 20.62 -10.25 -14.28
C LYS A 221 21.10 -10.68 -12.88
N ASN A 222 21.43 -9.73 -12.01
CA ASN A 222 21.85 -9.98 -10.62
C ASN A 222 20.68 -10.21 -9.64
N GLY A 223 19.44 -10.28 -10.13
CA GLY A 223 18.24 -10.50 -9.31
C GLY A 223 17.78 -9.27 -8.52
N LYS A 224 18.34 -8.08 -8.77
CA LYS A 224 17.96 -6.85 -8.06
C LYS A 224 17.17 -5.90 -8.97
N PRO A 225 16.16 -5.19 -8.43
CA PRO A 225 15.56 -4.07 -9.12
C PRO A 225 16.58 -2.94 -9.26
N LYS A 226 16.58 -2.25 -10.41
CA LYS A 226 17.44 -1.08 -10.63
C LYS A 226 17.10 0.08 -9.69
N GLU A 227 15.80 0.29 -9.42
CA GLU A 227 15.29 1.42 -8.68
C GLU A 227 14.51 0.97 -7.44
N SER A 228 14.68 1.69 -6.34
CA SER A 228 13.78 1.64 -5.19
C SER A 228 12.43 2.26 -5.55
N MET A 229 11.38 1.94 -4.80
CA MET A 229 10.03 2.50 -4.99
C MET A 229 9.87 3.77 -4.15
N SER A 230 9.44 4.90 -4.74
CA SER A 230 9.22 6.16 -4.00
C SER A 230 7.80 6.28 -3.45
N PHE A 231 7.70 7.07 -2.37
CA PHE A 231 6.46 7.59 -1.79
C PHE A 231 6.34 9.11 -2.03
N PRO A 232 5.19 9.73 -1.70
CA PRO A 232 5.00 11.17 -1.81
C PRO A 232 6.08 11.97 -1.08
N LYS A 233 6.27 13.22 -1.53
CA LYS A 233 7.19 14.15 -0.87
C LYS A 233 6.73 14.38 0.57
N VAL A 234 7.69 14.34 1.49
CA VAL A 234 7.47 14.67 2.89
C VAL A 234 7.51 16.19 3.04
N ASN A 235 6.61 16.74 3.86
CA ASN A 235 6.76 18.06 4.47
C ASN A 235 7.51 17.87 5.79
N ILE A 236 8.73 18.37 5.88
CA ILE A 236 9.66 18.11 6.98
C ILE A 236 9.13 18.70 8.29
N LYS A 237 8.55 19.92 8.25
CA LYS A 237 8.00 20.56 9.46
C LYS A 237 6.79 19.81 10.01
N ASP A 238 5.94 19.30 9.14
CA ASP A 238 4.80 18.47 9.56
C ASP A 238 5.29 17.09 10.05
N PHE A 239 6.24 16.49 9.35
CA PHE A 239 6.81 15.18 9.64
C PHE A 239 7.41 15.09 11.04
N VAL A 240 8.19 16.09 11.47
CA VAL A 240 8.81 16.07 12.80
C VAL A 240 7.79 16.16 13.95
N GLN A 241 6.53 16.52 13.66
CA GLN A 241 5.44 16.56 14.64
C GLN A 241 4.56 15.31 14.63
N GLN A 242 4.72 14.41 13.65
CA GLN A 242 3.91 13.20 13.53
C GLN A 242 4.45 12.05 14.39
N ASP A 243 3.57 11.17 14.83
CA ASP A 243 3.94 9.86 15.36
C ASP A 243 3.89 8.82 14.24
N PHE A 244 4.74 7.78 14.32
CA PHE A 244 4.87 6.77 13.28
C PHE A 244 3.52 6.12 12.94
N GLU A 245 2.74 5.71 13.94
CA GLU A 245 1.43 5.06 13.75
C GLU A 245 0.36 5.98 13.15
N SER A 246 0.61 7.29 13.14
CA SER A 246 -0.25 8.30 12.48
C SER A 246 0.32 8.82 11.17
N SER A 247 1.50 8.32 10.79
CA SER A 247 2.20 8.75 9.57
C SER A 247 1.56 8.18 8.32
N TYR A 248 1.79 8.85 7.20
CA TYR A 248 1.39 8.35 5.89
C TYR A 248 2.02 6.98 5.60
N GLU A 249 3.30 6.79 5.94
CA GLU A 249 4.01 5.54 5.65
C GLU A 249 3.37 4.35 6.38
N TYR A 250 3.04 4.52 7.67
CA TYR A 250 2.39 3.47 8.45
C TYR A 250 1.02 3.13 7.86
N GLU A 251 0.15 4.13 7.69
CA GLU A 251 -1.21 3.92 7.15
C GLU A 251 -1.16 3.24 5.77
N PHE A 252 -0.25 3.70 4.91
CA PHE A 252 -0.10 3.15 3.57
C PHE A 252 0.28 1.65 3.61
N PHE A 253 1.27 1.25 4.41
CA PHE A 253 1.69 -0.14 4.45
C PHE A 253 0.80 -1.06 5.30
N GLU A 254 0.13 -0.51 6.31
CA GLU A 254 -0.80 -1.26 7.15
C GLU A 254 -2.06 -1.66 6.37
N THR A 255 -2.48 -0.82 5.40
CA THR A 255 -3.73 -1.00 4.64
C THR A 255 -3.53 -1.50 3.21
N THR A 256 -2.39 -1.21 2.56
CA THR A 256 -2.15 -1.54 1.14
C THR A 256 -1.70 -2.98 0.96
N ARG A 257 -2.37 -3.68 0.04
CA ARG A 257 -1.91 -4.97 -0.51
C ARG A 257 -1.32 -4.74 -1.89
N PHE A 258 -0.15 -5.32 -2.18
CA PHE A 258 0.48 -5.22 -3.49
C PHE A 258 0.27 -6.49 -4.31
N LEU A 259 0.07 -6.32 -5.61
CA LEU A 259 0.33 -7.36 -6.59
C LEU A 259 1.67 -7.06 -7.26
N PHE A 260 2.71 -7.81 -6.87
CA PHE A 260 4.02 -7.74 -7.49
C PHE A 260 4.04 -8.60 -8.75
N VAL A 261 4.34 -7.98 -9.89
CA VAL A 261 4.52 -8.67 -11.17
C VAL A 261 5.96 -8.48 -11.63
N VAL A 262 6.70 -9.59 -11.72
CA VAL A 262 8.14 -9.58 -11.91
C VAL A 262 8.48 -9.80 -13.37
N PHE A 263 9.27 -8.89 -13.92
CA PHE A 263 9.91 -9.03 -15.23
C PHE A 263 11.41 -9.16 -15.03
N LYS A 264 12.03 -10.23 -15.54
CA LYS A 264 13.45 -10.52 -15.36
C LYS A 264 14.21 -10.36 -16.66
N GLU A 265 15.37 -9.73 -16.59
CA GLU A 265 16.28 -9.60 -17.72
C GLU A 265 16.91 -10.96 -18.08
N ASN A 266 16.69 -11.41 -19.31
CA ASN A 266 17.23 -12.65 -19.85
C ASN A 266 18.71 -12.46 -20.30
N LYS A 267 19.33 -13.54 -20.80
CA LYS A 267 20.73 -13.51 -21.25
C LYS A 267 20.97 -12.48 -22.38
N ASN A 268 19.96 -12.29 -23.23
CA ASN A 268 19.98 -11.38 -24.37
C ASN A 268 19.71 -9.90 -23.99
N GLY A 269 19.46 -9.61 -22.70
CA GLY A 269 19.17 -8.26 -22.22
C GLY A 269 17.70 -7.84 -22.33
N GLU A 270 16.81 -8.78 -22.70
CA GLU A 270 15.37 -8.52 -22.84
C GLU A 270 14.64 -8.90 -21.55
N TYR A 271 13.59 -8.16 -21.21
CA TYR A 271 12.79 -8.45 -20.02
C TYR A 271 11.62 -9.37 -20.39
N ALA A 272 11.48 -10.48 -19.64
CA ALA A 272 10.39 -11.42 -19.77
C ALA A 272 9.62 -11.59 -18.45
N LEU A 273 8.33 -11.89 -18.53
CA LEU A 273 7.47 -12.13 -17.37
C LEU A 273 7.96 -13.37 -16.62
N ALA A 274 8.41 -13.19 -15.38
CA ALA A 274 8.93 -14.27 -14.53
C ALA A 274 7.85 -14.86 -13.62
N GLY A 275 6.86 -14.05 -13.23
CA GLY A 275 5.74 -14.48 -12.39
C GLY A 275 5.13 -13.32 -11.61
N SER A 276 4.26 -13.65 -10.67
CA SER A 276 3.63 -12.68 -9.79
C SER A 276 3.37 -13.25 -8.40
N LYS A 277 3.21 -12.37 -7.42
CA LYS A 277 2.74 -12.71 -6.07
C LYS A 277 2.01 -11.55 -5.43
N PHE A 278 1.06 -11.85 -4.55
CA PHE A 278 0.56 -10.86 -3.60
C PHE A 278 1.55 -10.68 -2.46
N TRP A 279 1.66 -9.45 -1.99
CA TRP A 279 2.49 -9.12 -0.85
C TRP A 279 1.92 -7.92 -0.12
N ASN A 280 1.86 -8.00 1.20
CA ASN A 280 1.65 -6.88 2.09
C ASN A 280 2.82 -6.79 3.07
N MET A 281 3.08 -5.59 3.58
CA MET A 281 4.16 -5.39 4.55
C MET A 281 3.84 -6.17 5.83
N PRO A 282 4.72 -7.09 6.28
CA PRO A 282 4.56 -7.71 7.58
C PRO A 282 4.52 -6.63 8.66
N ILE A 283 3.43 -6.61 9.45
CA ILE A 283 3.19 -5.54 10.41
C ILE A 283 4.27 -5.49 11.49
N ASP A 284 4.84 -6.65 11.83
CA ASP A 284 5.97 -6.77 12.75
C ASP A 284 7.24 -6.13 12.19
N GLU A 285 7.56 -6.34 10.91
CA GLU A 285 8.69 -5.64 10.27
C GLU A 285 8.45 -4.12 10.18
N LEU A 286 7.22 -3.69 9.89
CA LEU A 286 6.83 -2.28 9.84
C LEU A 286 6.97 -1.61 11.21
N GLU A 287 6.44 -2.23 12.26
CA GLU A 287 6.44 -1.71 13.64
C GLU A 287 7.76 -1.92 14.38
N THR A 288 8.73 -2.62 13.79
CA THR A 288 10.07 -2.77 14.37
C THR A 288 11.11 -2.04 13.53
N THR A 289 11.59 -2.68 12.46
CA THR A 289 12.67 -2.15 11.62
C THR A 289 12.20 -0.89 10.90
N GLY A 290 10.99 -0.89 10.34
CA GLY A 290 10.42 0.27 9.66
C GLY A 290 10.28 1.48 10.58
N GLN A 291 9.71 1.29 11.78
CA GLN A 291 9.56 2.34 12.79
C GLN A 291 10.92 2.90 13.24
N ASN A 292 11.91 2.04 13.47
CA ASN A 292 13.25 2.48 13.87
C ASN A 292 13.92 3.33 12.78
N GLU A 293 13.82 2.92 11.52
CA GLU A 293 14.37 3.67 10.39
C GLU A 293 13.65 5.00 10.19
N TRP A 294 12.32 5.01 10.28
CA TRP A 294 11.50 6.22 10.21
C TRP A 294 11.86 7.22 11.34
N ASN A 295 11.96 6.73 12.58
CA ASN A 295 12.34 7.54 13.73
C ASN A 295 13.77 8.09 13.61
N ALA A 296 14.71 7.34 13.03
CA ALA A 296 16.07 7.82 12.81
C ALA A 296 16.10 9.07 11.90
N TYR A 297 15.23 9.14 10.90
CA TYR A 297 15.08 10.35 10.07
C TYR A 297 14.41 11.50 10.85
N LYS A 298 13.34 11.22 11.61
CA LYS A 298 12.67 12.22 12.48
C LYS A 298 13.67 12.88 13.44
N GLU A 299 14.41 12.06 14.19
CA GLU A 299 15.44 12.54 15.10
C GLU A 299 16.54 13.33 14.39
N LYS A 300 16.94 12.91 13.18
CA LYS A 300 17.96 13.63 12.41
C LYS A 300 17.49 15.02 11.98
N PHE A 301 16.21 15.20 11.64
CA PHE A 301 15.66 16.53 11.35
C PHE A 301 15.51 17.40 12.60
N ILE A 302 15.04 16.82 13.72
CA ILE A 302 14.90 17.54 15.00
C ILE A 302 16.26 18.03 15.51
N ASN A 303 17.27 17.16 15.48
CA ASN A 303 18.62 17.48 15.96
C ASN A 303 19.42 18.39 15.01
N GLY A 304 18.90 18.67 13.81
CA GLY A 304 19.55 19.46 12.78
C GLY A 304 20.40 18.62 11.82
N VAL A 305 20.08 18.74 10.54
CA VAL A 305 20.83 18.13 9.43
C VAL A 305 22.14 18.89 9.24
N LYS A 306 23.26 18.16 9.21
CA LYS A 306 24.59 18.76 8.97
C LYS A 306 24.91 18.69 7.49
N PHE A 307 25.24 19.85 6.94
CA PHE A 307 25.64 19.97 5.54
C PHE A 307 27.15 20.07 5.40
N SER A 308 27.70 19.44 4.36
CA SER A 308 29.10 19.60 3.96
C SER A 308 29.21 19.87 2.47
N LEU A 309 30.15 20.73 2.09
CA LEU A 309 30.42 21.05 0.70
C LEU A 309 31.55 20.15 0.18
N SER A 310 31.36 19.61 -1.02
CA SER A 310 32.39 18.87 -1.73
C SER A 310 32.45 19.32 -3.18
N ARG A 311 33.59 19.16 -3.84
CA ARG A 311 33.74 19.43 -5.28
C ARG A 311 33.93 18.11 -6.03
N GLN A 312 33.24 17.97 -7.16
CA GLN A 312 33.51 16.93 -8.13
C GLN A 312 34.80 17.24 -8.92
N LYS A 313 35.29 16.24 -9.65
CA LYS A 313 36.48 16.37 -10.51
C LYS A 313 36.32 17.44 -11.59
N ASP A 314 35.09 17.71 -12.03
CA ASP A 314 34.72 18.74 -13.00
C ASP A 314 34.58 20.15 -12.38
N GLY A 315 34.89 20.29 -11.08
CA GLY A 315 34.76 21.56 -10.33
C GLY A 315 33.36 21.84 -9.81
N LYS A 316 32.35 21.03 -10.15
CA LYS A 316 30.97 21.23 -9.67
C LYS A 316 30.87 21.03 -8.17
N GLN A 317 30.30 22.02 -7.48
CA GLN A 317 30.05 21.95 -6.05
C GLN A 317 28.80 21.09 -5.76
N ILE A 318 28.94 20.14 -4.84
CA ILE A 318 27.85 19.31 -4.30
C ILE A 318 27.67 19.61 -2.82
N VAL A 319 26.42 19.74 -2.40
CA VAL A 319 26.02 19.68 -0.98
C VAL A 319 25.77 18.23 -0.60
N LYS A 320 26.47 17.75 0.43
CA LYS A 320 26.20 16.48 1.11
C LYS A 320 25.48 16.76 2.42
N ASN A 321 24.65 15.81 2.86
CA ASN A 321 24.02 15.82 4.18
C ASN A 321 24.36 14.53 4.93
N ASP A 322 24.04 14.52 6.22
CA ASP A 322 24.22 13.37 7.12
C ASP A 322 22.91 12.65 7.46
N LEU A 323 21.91 12.72 6.58
CA LEU A 323 20.74 11.84 6.70
C LEU A 323 21.19 10.37 6.56
N PRO A 324 20.54 9.42 7.29
CA PRO A 324 20.80 8.00 7.12
C PRO A 324 20.75 7.60 5.64
N LYS A 325 21.75 6.84 5.21
CA LYS A 325 21.84 6.38 3.82
C LYS A 325 21.07 5.08 3.67
N LYS A 326 20.81 4.70 2.43
CA LYS A 326 20.29 3.37 2.09
C LYS A 326 21.15 2.24 2.68
N THR A 327 22.46 2.40 2.76
CA THR A 327 23.37 1.40 3.36
C THR A 327 23.17 1.22 4.86
N ASP A 328 22.55 2.19 5.52
CA ASP A 328 22.35 2.22 6.97
C ASP A 328 20.95 1.69 7.33
N THR A 329 20.16 1.30 6.32
CA THR A 329 18.75 0.90 6.43
C THR A 329 18.47 -0.39 5.65
N LYS A 330 17.39 -1.07 6.00
CA LYS A 330 16.90 -2.31 5.42
C LYS A 330 15.63 -2.08 4.63
N ILE A 331 14.62 -1.45 5.22
CA ILE A 331 13.28 -1.32 4.61
C ILE A 331 13.16 0.02 3.88
N PHE A 332 13.41 1.13 4.56
CA PHE A 332 13.18 2.48 4.09
C PHE A 332 14.43 3.32 4.04
N HIS A 333 14.55 4.17 3.03
CA HIS A 333 15.47 5.30 3.07
C HIS A 333 14.82 6.57 2.54
N MET A 334 15.30 7.73 2.99
CA MET A 334 14.95 9.01 2.37
C MET A 334 15.96 9.39 1.30
N ARG A 335 15.47 9.87 0.15
CA ARG A 335 16.29 10.55 -0.86
C ARG A 335 15.48 11.60 -1.62
N PRO A 336 16.14 12.55 -2.30
CA PRO A 336 15.44 13.52 -3.13
C PRO A 336 14.55 12.86 -4.18
N HIS A 337 13.35 13.40 -4.38
CA HIS A 337 12.49 13.04 -5.51
C HIS A 337 12.76 13.89 -6.75
N ALA A 338 13.30 15.10 -6.56
CA ALA A 338 13.55 16.06 -7.63
C ALA A 338 14.79 15.69 -8.46
N SER A 339 14.75 15.96 -9.77
CA SER A 339 15.88 15.77 -10.69
C SER A 339 16.99 16.81 -10.48
N LYS A 340 16.66 17.97 -9.90
CA LYS A 340 17.60 19.04 -9.58
C LYS A 340 17.66 19.23 -8.07
N SER A 341 18.87 19.40 -7.56
CA SER A 341 19.09 19.73 -6.15
C SER A 341 19.09 21.25 -5.95
N ALA A 342 18.46 21.71 -4.87
CA ALA A 342 18.52 23.08 -4.37
C ALA A 342 18.58 23.09 -2.84
N TYR A 343 19.32 24.05 -2.29
CA TYR A 343 19.48 24.27 -0.85
C TYR A 343 19.58 25.76 -0.55
N VAL A 344 19.14 26.17 0.63
CA VAL A 344 19.46 27.47 1.25
C VAL A 344 20.00 27.17 2.64
N ILE A 345 21.28 27.42 2.87
CA ILE A 345 21.96 27.11 4.13
C ILE A 345 22.59 28.40 4.65
N ASN A 346 22.22 28.84 5.85
CA ASN A 346 22.66 30.12 6.43
C ASN A 346 22.45 31.30 5.47
N GLY A 347 21.28 31.35 4.81
CA GLY A 347 20.93 32.40 3.85
C GLY A 347 21.60 32.29 2.47
N ARG A 348 22.50 31.31 2.25
CA ARG A 348 23.19 31.13 0.96
C ARG A 348 22.57 30.00 0.14
N ARG A 349 22.26 30.28 -1.13
CA ARG A 349 21.72 29.29 -2.08
C ARG A 349 22.81 28.39 -2.66
N TYR A 350 22.51 27.10 -2.81
CA TYR A 350 23.31 26.12 -3.51
C TYR A 350 22.45 25.27 -4.46
N GLY A 351 23.05 24.77 -5.54
CA GLY A 351 22.35 23.97 -6.55
C GLY A 351 21.59 24.82 -7.59
N ASN A 352 20.92 24.14 -8.52
CA ASN A 352 20.24 24.75 -9.66
C ASN A 352 18.76 24.38 -9.78
N GLY A 353 18.18 23.76 -8.74
CA GLY A 353 16.74 23.54 -8.60
C GLY A 353 15.99 24.83 -8.26
N LYS A 354 14.67 24.77 -8.40
CA LYS A 354 13.72 25.86 -8.08
C LYS A 354 13.32 25.79 -6.60
N ASP A 355 12.62 26.81 -6.12
CA ASP A 355 12.13 26.84 -4.74
C ASP A 355 11.10 25.74 -4.46
N SER A 356 10.32 25.35 -5.48
CA SER A 356 9.40 24.20 -5.44
C SER A 356 10.10 22.83 -5.34
N ASP A 357 11.42 22.79 -5.51
CA ASP A 357 12.24 21.58 -5.34
C ASP A 357 12.81 21.48 -3.92
N MET A 358 12.54 22.47 -3.06
CA MET A 358 13.02 22.52 -1.69
C MET A 358 11.87 22.36 -0.68
N ASP A 359 12.26 22.02 0.53
CA ASP A 359 11.42 22.06 1.71
C ASP A 359 12.18 22.72 2.87
N GLU A 360 11.45 23.27 3.82
CA GLU A 360 12.01 24.03 4.94
C GLU A 360 12.29 23.11 6.14
N LEU A 361 13.49 23.26 6.70
CA LEU A 361 13.93 22.58 7.91
C LEU A 361 13.42 23.31 9.17
N PRO A 362 13.42 22.64 10.34
CA PRO A 362 13.02 23.28 11.60
C PRO A 362 13.83 24.53 11.97
N ASN A 363 15.09 24.60 11.54
CA ASN A 363 15.97 25.75 11.79
C ASN A 363 15.83 26.89 10.76
N GLY A 364 14.92 26.79 9.79
CA GLY A 364 14.69 27.79 8.74
C GLY A 364 15.58 27.64 7.49
N ASP A 365 16.59 26.76 7.51
CA ASP A 365 17.30 26.37 6.30
C ASP A 365 16.36 25.63 5.33
N LYS A 366 16.73 25.56 4.06
CA LYS A 366 15.99 24.79 3.06
C LYS A 366 16.88 23.73 2.44
N MET A 367 16.33 22.53 2.28
CA MET A 367 16.99 21.45 1.57
C MET A 367 16.11 20.90 0.45
N THR A 368 16.71 20.17 -0.49
CA THR A 368 15.93 19.55 -1.58
C THR A 368 14.85 18.65 -0.98
N SER A 369 13.61 18.71 -1.47
CA SER A 369 12.49 17.93 -0.92
C SER A 369 12.82 16.44 -0.92
N GLN A 370 12.59 15.80 0.22
CA GLN A 370 12.83 14.38 0.43
C GLN A 370 11.53 13.58 0.30
N CYS A 371 11.64 12.31 -0.04
CA CYS A 371 10.57 11.34 0.20
C CYS A 371 11.16 10.02 0.69
N PHE A 372 10.33 9.20 1.32
CA PHE A 372 10.68 7.82 1.64
C PHE A 372 10.71 6.96 0.38
N TRP A 373 11.54 5.93 0.42
CA TRP A 373 11.66 4.93 -0.61
C TRP A 373 11.76 3.55 0.00
N LEU A 374 11.02 2.59 -0.55
CA LEU A 374 11.17 1.17 -0.22
C LEU A 374 12.41 0.63 -0.92
N ASN A 375 13.36 0.12 -0.14
CA ASN A 375 14.66 -0.32 -0.62
C ASN A 375 14.51 -1.42 -1.69
N ASN A 376 15.19 -1.25 -2.83
CA ASN A 376 15.21 -2.28 -3.87
C ASN A 376 15.83 -3.60 -3.40
N ASP A 377 16.76 -3.59 -2.45
CA ASP A 377 17.30 -4.81 -1.83
C ASP A 377 16.23 -5.55 -1.02
N TYR A 378 15.35 -4.82 -0.33
CA TYR A 378 14.21 -5.38 0.39
C TYR A 378 13.19 -5.99 -0.59
N ILE A 379 12.85 -5.26 -1.66
CA ILE A 379 12.00 -5.77 -2.74
C ILE A 379 12.62 -7.04 -3.35
N ALA A 380 13.93 -7.05 -3.62
CA ALA A 380 14.62 -8.22 -4.18
C ALA A 380 14.48 -9.45 -3.28
N LYS A 381 14.55 -9.29 -1.95
CA LYS A 381 14.32 -10.37 -0.99
C LYS A 381 12.89 -10.92 -1.11
N ILE A 382 11.89 -10.04 -1.20
CA ILE A 382 10.47 -10.41 -1.27
C ILE A 382 10.14 -11.23 -2.51
N VAL A 383 10.76 -10.90 -3.65
CA VAL A 383 10.50 -11.56 -4.95
C VAL A 383 11.57 -12.57 -5.34
N SER A 384 12.45 -12.96 -4.41
CA SER A 384 13.58 -13.85 -4.70
C SER A 384 13.16 -15.27 -5.09
N ASP A 385 11.94 -15.67 -4.74
CA ASP A 385 11.28 -16.93 -5.08
C ASP A 385 10.69 -16.97 -6.50
N ILE A 386 10.70 -15.84 -7.23
CA ILE A 386 10.21 -15.71 -8.61
C ILE A 386 11.36 -15.67 -9.61
#